data_AF-A0A839IWH6-F1
#
_entry.id   AF-A0A839IWH6-F1
#
_cell.length_a   1.000
_cell.length_b   1.000
_cell.length_c   1.000
_cell.angle_alpha   90.00
_cell.angle_beta   90.00
_cell.angle_gamma   90.00
#
_symmetry.space_group_name_H-M   'P 1'
#
loop_
_entity.id
_entity.type
_entity.pdbx_description
1 polymer ?
#
loop_
_entity_poly.entity_id
_entity_poly.type
_entity_poly.pdbx_seq_one_letter_code
_entity_poly.pdbx_strand_id
1 'polypeptide(L)'
;DRNRAMALETMVLTKNSKTRELAETIAKDLSSNRWMSTQTTAYSLLAMAKLVNANGGKALHLNYTINGKTESITTKNAIAQRDLNIADGVNRLVLKNTKDNVVYVRFLNSGKLPLGKELAEQRGLSVSVQYKDLQGNTIDISKLMQGQDF
;
A
#
# COMPACT_ATOMS: atom_id res chain seq x y z
N ASP A 1 1.43 -8.39 13.69
CA ASP A 1 1.10 -9.11 12.43
C ASP A 1 2.21 -10.02 11.90
N ARG A 2 3.50 -9.83 12.25
CA ARG A 2 4.57 -10.79 11.89
C ARG A 2 4.25 -12.24 12.28
N ASN A 3 3.84 -12.47 13.53
CA ASN A 3 3.52 -13.83 14.00
C ASN A 3 2.31 -14.42 13.27
N ARG A 4 1.35 -13.58 12.87
CA ARG A 4 0.20 -14.00 12.04
C ARG A 4 0.68 -14.43 10.66
N ALA A 5 1.58 -13.68 10.03
CA ALA A 5 2.16 -14.05 8.74
C ALA A 5 2.95 -15.36 8.82
N MET A 6 3.75 -15.56 9.88
CA MET A 6 4.47 -16.82 10.12
C MET A 6 3.50 -17.99 10.35
N ALA A 7 2.45 -17.77 11.14
CA ALA A 7 1.41 -18.78 11.36
C ALA A 7 0.68 -19.13 10.04
N LEU A 8 0.38 -18.13 9.20
CA LEU A 8 -0.23 -18.36 7.89
C LEU A 8 0.65 -19.25 7.02
N GLU A 9 1.95 -19.00 6.97
CA GLU A 9 2.90 -19.83 6.22
C GLU A 9 2.85 -21.30 6.67
N THR A 10 2.87 -21.57 7.98
CA THR A 10 2.74 -22.92 8.51
C THR A 10 1.37 -23.54 8.21
N MET A 11 0.30 -22.74 8.29
CA MET A 11 -1.05 -23.19 7.99
C MET A 11 -1.23 -23.57 6.52
N VAL A 12 -0.58 -22.84 5.60
CA VAL A 12 -0.53 -23.20 4.17
C VAL A 12 0.11 -24.56 3.97
N LEU A 13 1.25 -24.81 4.61
CA LEU A 13 1.97 -26.08 4.50
C LEU A 13 1.18 -27.26 5.10
N THR A 14 0.48 -27.02 6.20
CA THR A 14 -0.30 -28.04 6.91
C THR A 14 -1.74 -28.18 6.42
N LYS A 15 -2.15 -27.43 5.39
CA LYS A 15 -3.52 -27.39 4.84
C LYS A 15 -4.60 -27.13 5.91
N ASN A 16 -4.29 -26.25 6.86
CA ASN A 16 -5.20 -25.93 7.96
C ASN A 16 -6.46 -25.21 7.44
N SER A 17 -7.64 -25.55 7.94
CA SER A 17 -8.92 -24.93 7.51
C SER A 17 -9.01 -23.44 7.86
N LYS A 18 -8.31 -22.97 8.89
CA LYS A 18 -8.27 -21.55 9.31
C LYS A 18 -7.37 -20.66 8.44
N THR A 19 -6.66 -21.25 7.46
CA THR A 19 -5.77 -20.52 6.54
C THR A 19 -6.48 -19.33 5.89
N ARG A 20 -7.73 -19.53 5.46
CA ARG A 20 -8.51 -18.49 4.78
C ARG A 20 -8.77 -17.28 5.66
N GLU A 21 -9.26 -17.50 6.88
CA GLU A 21 -9.60 -16.44 7.83
C GLU A 21 -8.37 -15.59 8.19
N LEU A 22 -7.24 -16.25 8.42
CA LEU A 22 -5.98 -15.57 8.74
C LEU A 22 -5.45 -14.78 7.54
N ALA A 23 -5.56 -15.32 6.32
CA ALA A 23 -5.20 -14.63 5.10
C ALA A 23 -6.07 -13.38 4.85
N GLU A 24 -7.37 -13.47 5.09
CA GLU A 24 -8.28 -12.31 4.98
C GLU A 24 -7.91 -11.22 6.00
N THR A 25 -7.52 -11.59 7.22
CA THR A 25 -7.05 -10.64 8.23
C THR A 25 -5.77 -9.93 7.78
N ILE A 26 -4.76 -10.69 7.32
CA ILE A 26 -3.49 -10.12 6.84
C ILE A 26 -3.70 -9.24 5.61
N ALA A 27 -4.60 -9.63 4.70
CA ALA A 27 -4.94 -8.82 3.52
C ALA A 27 -5.61 -7.49 3.89
N LYS A 28 -6.49 -7.48 4.92
CA LYS A 28 -7.06 -6.24 5.46
C LYS A 28 -5.99 -5.33 6.05
N ASP A 29 -5.06 -5.87 6.84
CA ASP A 29 -3.96 -5.08 7.40
C ASP A 29 -3.09 -4.47 6.29
N LEU A 30 -2.69 -5.27 5.29
CA LEU A 30 -1.88 -4.83 4.14
C LEU A 30 -2.54 -3.78 3.25
N SER A 31 -3.88 -3.72 3.24
CA SER A 31 -4.67 -2.76 2.47
C SER A 31 -5.12 -1.54 3.27
N SER A 32 -4.87 -1.53 4.58
CA SER A 32 -5.24 -0.43 5.47
C SER A 32 -4.24 0.72 5.42
N ASN A 33 -4.65 1.88 5.94
CA ASN A 33 -3.77 3.05 6.16
C ASN A 33 -2.91 2.91 7.43
N ARG A 34 -2.84 1.71 8.02
CA ARG A 34 -2.04 1.49 9.22
C ARG A 34 -0.57 1.36 8.83
N TRP A 35 0.28 2.11 9.51
CA TRP A 35 1.73 1.96 9.37
C TRP A 35 2.18 0.53 9.74
N MET A 36 2.90 -0.12 8.84
CA MET A 36 3.49 -1.45 9.02
C MET A 36 5.01 -1.34 8.92
N SER A 37 5.74 -1.98 9.82
CA SER A 37 7.21 -2.05 9.71
C SER A 37 7.63 -2.87 8.49
N THR A 38 8.81 -2.58 7.91
CA THR A 38 9.36 -3.29 6.74
C THR A 38 9.32 -4.81 6.92
N GLN A 39 9.69 -5.31 8.10
CA GLN A 39 9.63 -6.74 8.41
C GLN A 39 8.19 -7.27 8.37
N THR A 40 7.26 -6.58 9.02
CA THR A 40 5.85 -7.02 9.07
C THR A 40 5.25 -7.09 7.68
N THR A 41 5.51 -6.08 6.85
CA THR A 41 5.07 -6.03 5.46
C THR A 41 5.67 -7.17 4.64
N ALA A 42 6.99 -7.38 4.73
CA ALA A 42 7.70 -8.42 3.98
C ALA A 42 7.18 -9.83 4.31
N TYR A 43 7.07 -10.18 5.59
CA TYR A 43 6.57 -11.50 6.01
C TYR A 43 5.11 -11.71 5.59
N SER A 44 4.28 -10.67 5.70
CA SER A 44 2.86 -10.74 5.30
C SER A 44 2.72 -11.00 3.79
N LEU A 45 3.50 -10.28 2.97
CA LEU A 45 3.51 -10.48 1.52
C LEU A 45 4.03 -11.87 1.14
N LEU A 46 5.09 -12.35 1.79
CA LEU A 46 5.66 -13.67 1.54
C LEU A 46 4.65 -14.79 1.86
N ALA A 47 3.97 -14.72 3.01
CA ALA A 47 2.97 -15.70 3.40
C ALA A 47 1.79 -15.75 2.41
N MET A 48 1.33 -14.58 1.95
CA MET A 48 0.30 -14.48 0.92
C MET A 48 0.75 -15.04 -0.43
N ALA A 49 2.01 -14.80 -0.84
CA ALA A 49 2.57 -15.37 -2.06
C ALA A 49 2.63 -16.92 -1.99
N LYS A 50 3.03 -17.47 -0.85
CA LYS A 50 3.03 -18.93 -0.62
C LYS A 50 1.62 -19.52 -0.67
N LEU A 51 0.63 -18.82 -0.11
CA LEU A 51 -0.78 -19.21 -0.19
C LEU A 51 -1.28 -19.25 -1.63
N VAL A 52 -0.97 -18.21 -2.42
CA VAL A 52 -1.35 -18.16 -3.85
C VAL A 52 -0.71 -19.30 -4.63
N ASN A 53 0.57 -19.58 -4.38
CA ASN A 53 1.28 -20.67 -5.03
C ASN A 53 0.68 -22.05 -4.68
N ALA A 54 0.37 -22.28 -3.40
CA ALA A 54 -0.21 -23.54 -2.92
C ALA A 54 -1.64 -23.80 -3.45
N ASN A 55 -2.43 -22.74 -3.66
CA ASN A 55 -3.80 -22.85 -4.17
C ASN A 55 -3.89 -22.89 -5.71
N GLY A 56 -2.78 -22.66 -6.41
CA GLY A 56 -2.73 -22.59 -7.87
C GLY A 56 -3.30 -21.28 -8.45
N GLY A 57 -2.76 -20.88 -9.60
CA GLY A 57 -3.22 -19.69 -10.33
C GLY A 57 -4.69 -19.81 -10.72
N LYS A 58 -5.56 -19.01 -10.10
CA LYS A 58 -6.96 -18.89 -10.54
C LYS A 58 -7.01 -17.92 -11.71
N ALA A 59 -7.42 -18.42 -12.87
CA ALA A 59 -7.52 -17.60 -14.07
C ALA A 59 -8.48 -16.41 -13.86
N LEU A 60 -8.02 -15.21 -14.18
CA LEU A 60 -8.79 -13.97 -14.11
C LEU A 60 -9.31 -13.61 -15.52
N HIS A 61 -10.55 -13.13 -15.57
CA HIS A 61 -11.12 -12.48 -16.74
C HIS A 61 -11.91 -11.26 -16.28
N LEU A 62 -11.33 -10.08 -16.46
CA LEU A 62 -11.84 -8.81 -15.95
C LEU A 62 -11.92 -7.82 -17.09
N ASN A 63 -12.95 -6.99 -17.10
CA ASN A 63 -13.00 -5.80 -17.93
C ASN A 63 -12.97 -4.58 -17.02
N TYR A 64 -12.11 -3.62 -17.31
CA TYR A 64 -12.11 -2.34 -16.61
C TYR A 64 -12.26 -1.20 -17.59
N THR A 65 -13.02 -0.17 -17.19
CA THR A 65 -13.23 1.05 -17.96
C THR A 65 -12.72 2.22 -17.14
N ILE A 66 -11.71 2.91 -17.65
CA ILE A 66 -11.19 4.15 -17.06
C ILE A 66 -11.44 5.31 -18.01
N ASN A 67 -12.13 6.34 -17.52
CA ASN A 67 -12.42 7.57 -18.29
C ASN A 67 -12.98 7.31 -19.70
N GLY A 68 -13.84 6.29 -19.83
CA GLY A 68 -14.48 5.89 -21.09
C GLY A 68 -13.69 4.86 -21.92
N LYS A 69 -12.40 4.66 -21.67
CA LYS A 69 -11.60 3.62 -22.34
C LYS A 69 -11.73 2.29 -21.61
N THR A 70 -12.14 1.24 -22.32
CA THR A 70 -12.29 -0.11 -21.76
C THR A 70 -11.14 -1.00 -22.18
N GLU A 71 -10.60 -1.77 -21.23
CA GLU A 71 -9.56 -2.76 -21.44
C GLU A 71 -9.94 -4.08 -20.76
N SER A 72 -9.45 -5.19 -21.33
CA SER A 72 -9.70 -6.53 -20.83
C SER A 72 -8.42 -7.15 -20.28
N ILE A 73 -8.53 -7.81 -19.14
CA ILE A 73 -7.48 -8.56 -18.48
C ILE A 73 -7.88 -10.03 -18.51
N THR A 74 -7.20 -10.81 -19.34
CA THR A 74 -7.30 -12.27 -19.36
C THR A 74 -5.95 -12.86 -18.97
N THR A 75 -5.90 -13.61 -17.88
CA THR A 75 -4.68 -14.28 -17.42
C THR A 75 -4.98 -15.58 -16.71
N LYS A 76 -4.03 -16.53 -16.75
CA LYS A 76 -4.07 -17.75 -15.95
C LYS A 76 -3.51 -17.53 -14.53
N ASN A 77 -2.86 -16.39 -14.29
CA ASN A 77 -2.28 -16.05 -13.00
C ASN A 77 -3.36 -15.56 -12.03
N ALA A 78 -3.14 -15.79 -10.73
CA ALA A 78 -4.03 -15.32 -9.67
C ALA A 78 -3.95 -13.80 -9.41
N ILE A 79 -2.99 -13.11 -10.02
CA ILE A 79 -2.72 -11.68 -9.84
C ILE A 79 -2.55 -11.03 -11.21
N ALA A 80 -3.13 -9.84 -11.36
CA ALA A 80 -2.89 -8.95 -12.49
C ALA A 80 -2.69 -7.51 -11.97
N GLN A 81 -1.61 -6.86 -12.41
CA GLN A 81 -1.31 -5.46 -12.11
C GLN A 81 -1.38 -4.64 -13.40
N ARG A 82 -2.00 -3.47 -13.33
CA ARG A 82 -2.12 -2.52 -14.44
C ARG A 82 -1.85 -1.11 -13.92
N ASP A 83 -1.02 -0.40 -14.66
CA ASP A 83 -0.87 1.04 -14.49
C ASP A 83 -2.07 1.71 -15.15
N LEU A 84 -2.67 2.67 -14.44
CA LEU A 84 -3.88 3.36 -14.87
C LEU A 84 -3.51 4.78 -15.30
N ASN A 85 -3.83 5.12 -16.55
CA ASN A 85 -3.70 6.49 -17.03
C ASN A 85 -4.83 7.33 -16.42
N ILE A 86 -4.48 8.20 -15.49
CA ILE A 86 -5.39 9.10 -14.80
C ILE A 86 -5.26 10.52 -15.38
N ALA A 87 -6.37 11.27 -15.38
CA ALA A 87 -6.38 12.69 -15.67
C ALA A 87 -6.37 13.50 -14.35
N ASP A 88 -5.95 14.76 -14.41
CA ASP A 88 -6.04 15.65 -13.25
C ASP A 88 -7.51 15.83 -12.82
N GLY A 89 -7.75 15.72 -11.52
CA GLY A 89 -9.08 15.81 -10.93
C GLY A 89 -9.79 14.45 -10.83
N VAL A 90 -11.06 14.40 -11.24
CA VAL A 90 -11.95 13.26 -10.98
C VAL A 90 -11.77 12.19 -12.06
N ASN A 91 -11.44 10.97 -11.64
CA ASN A 91 -11.34 9.80 -12.50
C ASN A 91 -12.47 8.82 -12.19
N ARG A 92 -13.06 8.22 -13.22
CA ARG A 92 -14.09 7.19 -13.05
C ARG A 92 -13.57 5.85 -13.53
N LEU A 93 -13.52 4.89 -12.60
CA LEU A 93 -13.16 3.51 -12.88
C LEU A 93 -14.35 2.59 -12.63
N VAL A 94 -14.65 1.75 -13.62
CA VAL A 94 -15.65 0.68 -13.53
C VAL A 94 -14.94 -0.65 -13.75
N LEU A 95 -15.17 -1.64 -12.91
CA LEU A 95 -14.59 -2.97 -13.04
C LEU A 95 -15.70 -4.03 -13.07
N LYS A 96 -15.64 -4.92 -14.05
CA LYS A 96 -16.58 -6.03 -14.22
C LYS A 96 -15.80 -7.34 -14.21
N ASN A 97 -16.07 -8.18 -13.21
CA ASN A 97 -15.63 -9.57 -13.23
C ASN A 97 -16.57 -10.38 -14.12
N THR A 98 -16.02 -11.11 -15.09
CA THR A 98 -16.81 -11.93 -16.01
C THR A 98 -16.57 -13.42 -15.82
N LYS A 99 -15.92 -13.82 -14.72
CA LYS A 99 -15.82 -15.20 -14.27
C LYS A 99 -16.55 -15.42 -12.96
N ASP A 100 -16.96 -16.67 -12.74
CA ASP A 100 -17.55 -17.12 -11.50
C ASP A 100 -16.47 -17.38 -10.44
N ASN A 101 -15.86 -16.30 -9.97
CA ASN A 101 -14.87 -16.31 -8.89
C ASN A 101 -14.91 -15.00 -8.11
N VAL A 102 -14.44 -15.03 -6.87
CA VAL A 102 -14.27 -13.81 -6.07
C VAL A 102 -12.96 -13.11 -6.47
N VAL A 103 -13.05 -11.83 -6.81
CA VAL A 103 -11.89 -10.99 -7.16
C VAL A 103 -11.79 -9.86 -6.16
N TYR A 104 -10.59 -9.71 -5.58
CA TYR A 104 -10.25 -8.60 -4.71
C TYR A 104 -9.45 -7.57 -5.51
N VAL A 105 -9.83 -6.30 -5.39
CA VAL A 105 -9.22 -5.20 -6.13
C VAL A 105 -8.55 -4.25 -5.14
N ARG A 106 -7.32 -3.82 -5.44
CA ARG A 106 -6.58 -2.83 -4.66
C ARG A 106 -6.20 -1.66 -5.55
N PHE A 107 -6.52 -0.45 -5.12
CA PHE A 107 -6.09 0.79 -5.74
C PHE A 107 -4.91 1.37 -4.98
N LEU A 108 -3.84 1.70 -5.71
CA LEU A 108 -2.65 2.33 -5.18
C LEU A 108 -2.50 3.68 -5.88
N ASN A 109 -2.51 4.75 -5.09
CA ASN A 109 -2.20 6.09 -5.56
C ASN A 109 -1.00 6.60 -4.77
N SER A 110 -0.01 7.12 -5.46
CA SER A 110 1.18 7.72 -4.87
C SER A 110 1.45 9.07 -5.53
N GLY A 111 1.92 10.02 -4.74
CA GLY A 111 2.23 11.36 -5.21
C GLY A 111 3.08 12.10 -4.18
N LYS A 112 3.78 13.14 -4.64
CA LYS A 112 4.47 14.06 -3.75
C LYS A 112 3.50 15.17 -3.37
N LEU A 113 3.36 15.45 -2.08
CA LEU A 113 2.58 16.60 -1.62
C LEU A 113 3.26 17.91 -2.11
N PRO A 114 2.48 18.96 -2.41
CA PRO A 114 3.04 20.30 -2.61
C PRO A 114 3.81 20.73 -1.37
N LEU A 115 4.91 21.48 -1.58
CA LEU A 115 5.72 22.04 -0.50
C LEU A 115 4.84 22.85 0.47
N GLY A 116 5.00 22.62 1.78
CA GLY A 116 4.27 23.33 2.83
C GLY A 116 2.88 22.77 3.13
N LYS A 117 2.46 21.67 2.48
CA LYS A 117 1.22 20.94 2.78
C LYS A 117 1.48 19.57 3.41
N GLU A 118 2.69 19.32 3.89
CA GLU A 118 3.01 18.12 4.63
C GLU A 118 2.15 18.02 5.90
N LEU A 119 1.49 16.88 6.09
CA LEU A 119 0.71 16.65 7.30
C LEU A 119 1.67 16.27 8.44
N ALA A 120 1.66 17.04 9.52
CA ALA A 120 2.38 16.69 10.74
C ALA A 120 1.72 15.46 11.37
N GLU A 121 2.42 14.32 11.37
CA GLU A 121 1.96 13.10 12.01
C GLU A 121 2.89 12.73 13.15
N GLN A 122 2.34 12.63 14.37
CA GLN A 122 3.08 12.28 15.57
C GLN A 122 2.57 10.93 16.12
N ARG A 123 3.44 9.92 16.21
CA ARG A 123 3.09 8.60 16.78
C ARG A 123 4.16 8.11 17.74
N GLY A 124 4.00 8.43 19.02
CA GLY A 124 4.90 7.97 20.09
C GLY A 124 6.31 8.59 20.06
N LEU A 125 6.59 9.50 19.12
CA LEU A 125 7.82 10.27 19.02
C LEU A 125 7.44 11.72 18.69
N SER A 126 7.93 12.67 19.49
CA SER A 126 7.80 14.10 19.22
C SER A 126 9.14 14.65 18.74
N VAL A 127 9.12 15.47 17.70
CA VAL A 127 10.29 16.16 17.17
C VAL A 127 10.00 17.65 17.19
N SER A 128 10.88 18.42 17.80
CA SER A 128 10.86 19.89 17.77
C SER A 128 12.13 20.36 17.09
N VAL A 129 11.99 21.26 16.13
CA VAL A 129 13.12 21.90 15.45
C VAL A 129 13.17 23.35 15.89
N GLN A 130 14.34 23.79 16.36
CA GLN A 130 14.64 25.21 16.61
C GLN A 130 15.92 25.56 15.85
N TYR A 131 15.88 26.65 15.09
CA TYR A 131 17.03 27.18 14.40
C TYR A 131 17.72 28.20 15.29
N LYS A 132 19.05 28.20 15.31
CA LYS A 132 19.85 29.11 16.13
C LYS A 132 20.96 29.73 15.28
N ASP A 133 21.46 30.89 15.65
CA ASP A 133 22.69 31.43 15.07
C ASP A 133 23.92 30.71 15.66
N LEU A 134 25.11 31.03 15.13
CA LEU A 134 26.39 30.51 15.64
C LEU A 134 26.67 30.92 17.11
N GLN A 135 25.94 31.91 17.63
CA GLN A 135 26.02 32.37 19.02
C GLN A 135 24.97 31.69 19.93
N GLY A 136 24.11 30.83 19.38
CA GLY A 136 23.10 30.06 20.12
C GLY A 136 21.76 30.78 20.33
N ASN A 137 21.54 31.96 19.74
CA ASN A 137 20.27 32.68 19.80
C ASN A 137 19.29 32.10 18.79
N THR A 138 18.01 31.99 19.14
CA THR A 138 16.98 31.52 18.22
C THR A 138 16.81 32.48 17.03
N ILE A 139 16.74 31.93 15.81
CA ILE A 139 16.54 32.72 14.60
C ILE A 139 15.17 32.46 13.96
N ASP A 140 14.62 33.49 13.35
CA ASP A 140 13.42 33.41 12.52
C ASP A 140 13.83 33.10 11.07
N ILE A 141 13.63 31.84 10.67
CA ILE A 141 13.98 31.37 9.32
C ILE A 141 13.19 32.03 8.20
N SER A 142 12.09 32.73 8.49
CA SER A 142 11.34 33.51 7.48
C SER A 142 12.06 34.79 7.04
N LYS A 143 13.11 35.20 7.78
CA LYS A 143 13.86 36.45 7.56
C LYS A 143 15.37 36.23 7.38
N LEU A 144 15.78 35.02 7.03
CA LEU A 144 17.20 34.68 6.79
C LEU A 144 17.80 35.52 5.66
N MET A 145 18.94 36.17 5.92
CA MET A 145 19.71 36.85 4.88
C MET A 145 20.53 35.84 4.08
N GLN A 146 20.67 36.07 2.77
CA GLN A 146 21.49 35.22 1.92
C GLN A 146 22.96 35.26 2.38
N GLY A 147 23.54 34.10 2.67
CA GLY A 147 24.91 33.98 3.19
C GLY A 147 25.03 34.08 4.72
N GLN A 148 23.93 34.12 5.46
CA GLN A 148 23.93 34.06 6.92
C GLN A 148 23.97 32.60 7.39
N ASP A 149 24.95 32.27 8.24
CA ASP A 149 25.11 30.95 8.85
C ASP A 149 24.14 30.76 10.05
N PHE A 150 23.69 29.52 10.25
CA PHE A 150 22.76 29.07 11.30
C PHE A 150 22.92 27.57 11.60
#